data_AF-A0A2D9BDK4-F1
#
_entry.id   AF-A0A2D9BDK4-F1
#
_cell.length_a   1.000
_cell.length_b   1.000
_cell.length_c   1.000
_cell.angle_alpha   90.00
_cell.angle_beta   90.00
_cell.angle_gamma   90.00
#
_symmetry.space_group_name_H-M   'P 1'
#
loop_
_entity.id
_entity.type
_entity.pdbx_description
1 polymer ?
#
loop_
_entity_poly.entity_id
_entity_poly.type
_entity_poly.pdbx_seq_one_letter_code
_entity_poly.pdbx_strand_id
1 'polypeptide(L)'
;MLFATCGLAAFFVAIGFKYRIAIITFFLSFTYIELMDKTTYLNHYYFISCVSFLMIFLPANAYFSIDAKQNLKKASYYIPSWTIDSIKLMLAILYFYAGLAKLNSDWLLKAMPLKIWLPSKYDLPVLGDLMQQEWVHYAFSWSGALYDLAIPFLLLYKRTRLFAFILVVVFHVLTRVLFPIGMFPYIMIVSALIFFDASIHHKILQFISKAFKIDKAKIDSQVKTLVFQKKKNISKIIIGAFLFIQLLFPWRYLAYPDELFWTEEGYRFSWRVMLMEKAGYAQFKVVDGKTGKQFSVNNSDFLNTFQEKQMSFQPDFILEYAHFLGEYFASQGHQNLEVYVESYVALNGRLSQPFVDPTVNLLEEKESFKHKTWILDFNDEIKGL
;
A
#
# COMPACT_ATOMS: atom_id res chain seq x y z
N MET A 1 2.40 -22.85 -6.34
CA MET A 1 1.15 -22.89 -7.15
C MET A 1 0.42 -21.55 -7.15
N LEU A 2 0.09 -20.98 -6.00
CA LEU A 2 -0.65 -19.70 -5.88
C LEU A 2 -0.06 -18.52 -6.68
N PHE A 3 1.25 -18.26 -6.55
CA PHE A 3 1.93 -17.19 -7.30
C PHE A 3 1.85 -17.39 -8.82
N ALA A 4 1.94 -18.64 -9.31
CA ALA A 4 1.79 -18.95 -10.73
C ALA A 4 0.35 -18.69 -11.20
N THR A 5 -0.65 -19.04 -10.39
CA THR A 5 -2.06 -18.71 -10.67
C THR A 5 -2.26 -17.20 -10.76
N CYS A 6 -1.69 -16.43 -9.83
CA CYS A 6 -1.76 -14.97 -9.84
C CYS A 6 -1.11 -14.38 -11.11
N GLY A 7 0.10 -14.84 -11.46
CA GLY A 7 0.81 -14.40 -12.67
C GLY A 7 0.07 -14.73 -13.97
N LEU A 8 -0.48 -15.95 -14.07
CA LEU A 8 -1.28 -16.36 -15.24
C LEU A 8 -2.58 -15.54 -15.35
N ALA A 9 -3.25 -15.28 -14.23
CA ALA A 9 -4.44 -14.44 -14.19
C ALA A 9 -4.12 -13.00 -14.63
N ALA A 10 -3.00 -12.42 -14.16
CA ALA A 10 -2.53 -11.11 -14.57
C ALA A 10 -2.26 -11.04 -16.09
N PHE A 11 -1.62 -12.07 -16.66
CA PHE A 11 -1.39 -12.17 -18.10
C PHE A 11 -2.71 -12.23 -18.89
N PHE A 12 -3.68 -13.03 -18.43
CA PHE A 12 -5.00 -13.11 -19.04
C PHE A 12 -5.79 -11.81 -18.95
N VAL A 13 -5.66 -11.05 -17.85
CA VAL A 13 -6.18 -9.69 -17.74
C VAL A 13 -5.54 -8.77 -18.77
N ALA A 14 -4.22 -8.80 -18.93
CA ALA A 14 -3.48 -7.92 -19.83
C ALA A 14 -3.86 -8.11 -21.31
N ILE A 15 -4.07 -9.35 -21.76
CA ILE A 15 -4.52 -9.66 -23.14
C ILE A 15 -6.05 -9.66 -23.30
N GLY A 16 -6.77 -9.49 -22.18
CA GLY A 16 -8.24 -9.55 -22.10
C GLY A 16 -8.83 -10.88 -22.55
N PHE A 17 -8.25 -12.00 -22.12
CA PHE A 17 -8.78 -13.36 -22.34
C PHE A 17 -9.52 -13.86 -21.11
N LYS A 18 -10.77 -14.32 -21.27
CA LYS A 18 -11.65 -14.71 -20.17
C LYS A 18 -11.65 -13.66 -19.05
N TYR A 19 -11.65 -12.39 -19.43
CA TYR A 19 -11.29 -11.26 -18.57
C TYR A 19 -11.99 -11.25 -17.22
N ARG A 20 -13.30 -11.51 -17.17
CA ARG A 20 -14.07 -11.51 -15.91
C ARG A 20 -13.57 -12.56 -14.93
N ILE A 21 -13.27 -13.76 -15.41
CA ILE A 21 -12.72 -14.83 -14.57
C ILE A 21 -11.29 -14.45 -14.18
N ALA A 22 -10.48 -14.02 -15.14
CA ALA A 22 -9.09 -13.65 -14.92
C ALA A 22 -8.93 -12.53 -13.87
N ILE A 23 -9.72 -11.46 -13.93
CA ILE A 23 -9.62 -10.35 -12.98
C ILE A 23 -10.12 -10.72 -11.59
N ILE A 24 -11.14 -11.57 -11.47
CA ILE A 24 -11.60 -12.11 -10.18
C ILE A 24 -10.52 -13.02 -9.58
N THR A 25 -9.95 -13.93 -10.37
CA THR A 25 -8.86 -14.80 -9.93
C THR A 25 -7.63 -13.97 -9.53
N PHE A 26 -7.28 -12.94 -10.30
CA PHE A 26 -6.17 -12.05 -9.98
C PHE A 26 -6.44 -11.31 -8.66
N PHE A 27 -7.61 -10.68 -8.51
CA PHE A 27 -8.00 -9.99 -7.28
C PHE A 27 -7.92 -10.92 -6.06
N LEU A 28 -8.55 -12.11 -6.12
CA LEU A 28 -8.56 -13.03 -4.99
C LEU A 28 -7.17 -13.58 -4.67
N SER A 29 -6.41 -14.00 -5.68
CA SER A 29 -5.06 -14.55 -5.46
C SER A 29 -4.07 -13.49 -5.00
N PHE A 30 -4.07 -12.29 -5.61
CA PHE A 30 -3.18 -11.20 -5.21
C PHE A 30 -3.51 -10.70 -3.81
N THR A 31 -4.79 -10.45 -3.51
CA THR A 31 -5.23 -10.00 -2.18
C THR A 31 -4.90 -11.06 -1.11
N TYR A 32 -5.06 -12.35 -1.42
CA TYR A 32 -4.66 -13.40 -0.48
C TYR A 32 -3.14 -13.45 -0.26
N ILE A 33 -2.32 -13.26 -1.32
CA ILE A 33 -0.86 -13.16 -1.18
C ILE A 33 -0.46 -11.97 -0.31
N GLU A 34 -1.14 -10.83 -0.45
CA GLU A 34 -0.91 -9.67 0.40
C GLU A 34 -1.28 -9.94 1.86
N LEU A 35 -2.44 -10.58 2.09
CA LEU A 35 -3.00 -10.76 3.43
C LEU A 35 -2.43 -11.95 4.20
N MET A 36 -1.74 -12.89 3.55
CA MET A 36 -1.21 -14.08 4.23
C MET A 36 -0.06 -13.78 5.20
N ASP A 37 0.69 -12.70 4.96
CA ASP A 37 1.82 -12.29 5.80
C ASP A 37 1.77 -10.78 6.03
N LYS A 38 1.16 -10.40 7.16
CA LYS A 38 0.97 -9.02 7.57
C LYS A 38 2.31 -8.27 7.75
N THR A 39 3.42 -8.97 8.00
CA THR A 39 4.75 -8.34 8.14
C THR A 39 5.24 -7.73 6.84
N THR A 40 4.71 -8.19 5.70
CA THR A 40 5.03 -7.69 4.35
C THR A 40 4.05 -6.64 3.84
N TYR A 41 3.17 -6.13 4.71
CA TYR A 41 2.17 -5.13 4.34
C TYR A 41 2.81 -3.89 3.70
N LEU A 42 2.28 -3.52 2.52
CA LEU A 42 2.64 -2.28 1.82
C LEU A 42 1.39 -1.65 1.22
N ASN A 43 1.24 -0.34 1.36
CA ASN A 43 0.14 0.42 0.74
C ASN A 43 0.05 0.20 -0.79
N HIS A 44 1.17 -0.13 -1.43
CA HIS A 44 1.24 -0.36 -2.87
C HIS A 44 0.62 -1.70 -3.29
N TYR A 45 0.70 -2.73 -2.45
CA TYR A 45 -0.01 -3.99 -2.66
C TYR A 45 -1.50 -3.80 -2.41
N TYR A 46 -1.84 -3.09 -1.34
CA TYR A 46 -3.22 -2.69 -1.09
C TYR A 46 -3.84 -1.92 -2.26
N PHE A 47 -3.09 -1.03 -2.89
CA PHE A 47 -3.52 -0.31 -4.10
C PHE A 47 -3.83 -1.25 -5.27
N ILE A 48 -3.02 -2.29 -5.50
CA ILE A 48 -3.27 -3.29 -6.56
C ILE A 48 -4.54 -4.08 -6.27
N SER A 49 -4.75 -4.49 -5.01
CA SER A 49 -5.98 -5.15 -4.55
C SER A 49 -7.20 -4.25 -4.81
N CYS A 50 -7.10 -2.95 -4.51
CA CYS A 50 -8.15 -1.97 -4.78
C CYS A 50 -8.46 -1.77 -6.27
N VAL A 51 -7.43 -1.57 -7.10
CA VAL A 51 -7.62 -1.37 -8.55
C VAL A 51 -8.13 -2.64 -9.22
N SER A 52 -7.63 -3.81 -8.84
CA SER A 52 -8.13 -5.08 -9.38
C SER A 52 -9.59 -5.33 -9.01
N PHE A 53 -10.00 -5.00 -7.77
CA PHE A 53 -11.41 -5.01 -7.37
C PHE A 53 -12.25 -4.08 -8.25
N LEU A 54 -11.82 -2.82 -8.48
CA LEU A 54 -12.51 -1.91 -9.39
C LEU A 54 -12.67 -2.53 -10.78
N MET A 55 -11.59 -3.10 -11.32
CA MET A 55 -11.56 -3.71 -12.65
C MET A 55 -12.54 -4.87 -12.81
N ILE A 56 -12.91 -5.60 -11.74
CA ILE A 56 -13.97 -6.64 -11.80
C ILE A 56 -15.26 -6.10 -12.43
N PHE A 57 -15.53 -4.80 -12.30
CA PHE A 57 -16.74 -4.14 -12.75
C PHE A 57 -16.56 -3.29 -14.03
N LEU A 58 -15.34 -3.16 -14.53
CA LEU A 58 -15.02 -2.33 -15.71
C LEU A 58 -15.03 -3.17 -16.99
N PRO A 59 -15.38 -2.60 -18.16
CA PRO A 59 -15.37 -3.32 -19.43
C PRO A 59 -13.97 -3.28 -20.09
N ALA A 60 -12.89 -3.60 -19.35
CA ALA A 60 -11.52 -3.47 -19.88
C ALA A 60 -11.20 -4.47 -21.02
N ASN A 61 -12.06 -5.46 -21.23
CA ASN A 61 -11.97 -6.40 -22.34
C ASN A 61 -12.77 -5.97 -23.59
N ALA A 62 -13.39 -4.79 -23.61
CA ALA A 62 -14.27 -4.40 -24.71
C ALA A 62 -13.54 -4.03 -26.00
N TYR A 63 -12.26 -3.66 -25.93
CA TYR A 63 -11.49 -3.22 -27.09
C TYR A 63 -10.09 -3.83 -27.08
N PHE A 64 -9.58 -4.16 -28.28
CA PHE A 64 -8.24 -4.73 -28.49
C PHE A 64 -7.91 -5.91 -27.55
N SER A 65 -8.84 -6.84 -27.40
CA SER A 65 -8.72 -8.01 -26.51
C SER A 65 -9.06 -9.32 -27.23
N ILE A 66 -8.62 -10.44 -26.66
CA ILE A 66 -9.02 -11.77 -27.15
C ILE A 66 -10.54 -11.97 -27.00
N ASP A 67 -11.13 -11.55 -25.88
CA ASP A 67 -12.58 -11.64 -25.64
C ASP A 67 -13.42 -10.91 -26.70
N ALA A 68 -13.03 -9.69 -27.07
CA ALA A 68 -13.72 -8.88 -28.07
C ALA A 68 -13.57 -9.48 -29.48
N LYS A 69 -12.40 -10.07 -29.77
CA LYS A 69 -12.15 -10.79 -31.03
C LYS A 69 -13.00 -12.05 -31.15
N GLN A 70 -13.14 -12.81 -30.06
CA GLN A 70 -13.90 -14.07 -30.04
C GLN A 70 -15.41 -13.86 -29.96
N ASN A 71 -15.88 -12.76 -29.38
CA ASN A 71 -17.30 -12.48 -29.23
C ASN A 71 -17.61 -10.99 -29.40
N LEU A 72 -18.13 -10.62 -30.57
CA LEU A 72 -18.49 -9.24 -30.91
C LEU A 72 -19.54 -8.63 -29.97
N LYS A 73 -20.34 -9.42 -29.23
CA LYS A 73 -21.27 -8.89 -28.22
C LYS A 73 -20.55 -8.25 -27.02
N LYS A 74 -19.27 -8.59 -26.80
CA LYS A 74 -18.41 -7.99 -25.78
C LYS A 74 -17.63 -6.79 -26.32
N ALA A 75 -17.55 -6.63 -27.63
CA ALA A 75 -16.71 -5.64 -28.28
C ALA A 75 -17.38 -4.26 -28.33
N SER A 76 -16.62 -3.20 -28.08
CA SER A 76 -17.09 -1.84 -28.27
C SER A 76 -15.92 -0.87 -28.44
N TYR A 77 -16.10 0.13 -29.31
CA TYR A 77 -15.07 1.15 -29.57
C TYR A 77 -15.11 2.25 -28.51
N TYR A 78 -16.29 2.45 -27.93
CA TYR A 78 -16.53 3.49 -26.93
C TYR A 78 -16.96 2.83 -25.62
N ILE A 79 -16.42 3.34 -24.52
CA ILE A 79 -16.84 2.96 -23.16
C ILE A 79 -17.27 4.21 -22.41
N PRO A 80 -18.18 4.09 -21.42
CA PRO A 80 -18.55 5.22 -20.58
C PRO A 80 -17.34 5.81 -19.84
N SER A 81 -17.20 7.14 -19.80
CA SER A 81 -16.03 7.83 -19.20
C SER A 81 -15.78 7.44 -17.73
N TRP A 82 -16.85 7.24 -16.95
CA TRP A 82 -16.76 6.86 -15.53
C TRP A 82 -15.91 5.61 -15.29
N THR A 83 -15.77 4.73 -16.28
CA THR A 83 -14.94 3.52 -16.19
C THR A 83 -13.45 3.83 -16.10
N ILE A 84 -13.00 4.87 -16.80
CA ILE A 84 -11.62 5.37 -16.76
C ILE A 84 -11.48 6.31 -15.56
N ASP A 85 -12.49 7.15 -15.33
CA ASP A 85 -12.44 8.17 -14.27
C ASP A 85 -12.43 7.55 -12.86
N SER A 86 -13.01 6.35 -12.66
CA SER A 86 -12.89 5.63 -11.39
C SER A 86 -11.45 5.20 -11.08
N ILE A 87 -10.68 4.76 -12.09
CA ILE A 87 -9.25 4.42 -11.92
C ILE A 87 -8.43 5.69 -11.67
N LYS A 88 -8.71 6.77 -12.41
CA LYS A 88 -8.07 8.07 -12.16
C LYS A 88 -8.33 8.58 -10.75
N LEU A 89 -9.57 8.46 -10.26
CA LEU A 89 -9.93 8.87 -8.91
C LEU A 89 -9.20 8.01 -7.87
N MET A 90 -9.10 6.70 -8.06
CA MET A 90 -8.35 5.83 -7.18
C MET A 90 -6.85 6.23 -7.09
N LEU A 91 -6.22 6.54 -8.23
CA LEU A 91 -4.86 7.08 -8.26
C LEU A 91 -4.75 8.44 -7.57
N ALA A 92 -5.75 9.30 -7.76
CA ALA A 92 -5.78 10.62 -7.12
C ALA A 92 -5.92 10.51 -5.60
N ILE A 93 -6.78 9.62 -5.10
CA ILE A 93 -6.91 9.31 -3.67
C ILE A 93 -5.55 8.89 -3.09
N LEU A 94 -4.88 7.94 -3.74
CA LEU A 94 -3.57 7.46 -3.29
C LEU A 94 -2.55 8.60 -3.16
N TYR A 95 -2.33 9.37 -4.22
CA TYR A 95 -1.35 10.47 -4.20
C TYR A 95 -1.75 11.56 -3.21
N PHE A 96 -3.01 11.97 -3.23
CA PHE A 96 -3.48 13.05 -2.37
C PHE A 96 -3.34 12.70 -0.89
N TYR A 97 -3.72 11.48 -0.47
CA TYR A 97 -3.50 11.06 0.91
C TYR A 97 -2.02 10.88 1.27
N ALA A 98 -1.20 10.38 0.34
CA ALA A 98 0.24 10.27 0.57
C ALA A 98 0.88 11.65 0.84
N GLY A 99 0.38 12.71 0.19
CA GLY A 99 0.80 14.09 0.43
C GLY A 99 0.15 14.71 1.66
N LEU A 100 -1.13 14.43 1.90
CA LEU A 100 -1.87 14.92 3.06
C LEU A 100 -1.24 14.44 4.37
N ALA A 101 -0.87 13.16 4.43
CA ALA A 101 -0.21 12.55 5.58
C ALA A 101 1.25 13.01 5.78
N LYS A 102 1.81 13.78 4.83
CA LYS A 102 3.10 14.46 4.97
C LYS A 102 2.96 15.85 5.57
N LEU A 103 1.73 16.35 5.78
CA LEU A 103 1.47 17.65 6.41
C LEU A 103 1.56 17.58 7.93
N ASN A 104 2.71 17.12 8.43
CA ASN A 104 3.03 17.10 9.86
C ASN A 104 4.43 17.66 10.14
N SER A 105 4.66 17.96 11.42
CA SER A 105 5.87 18.60 11.92
C SER A 105 7.12 17.73 11.75
N ASP A 106 7.00 16.41 11.87
CA ASP A 106 8.13 15.51 11.70
C ASP A 106 8.61 15.53 10.25
N TRP A 107 7.69 15.40 9.30
CA TRP A 107 8.01 15.45 7.90
C TRP A 107 8.49 16.85 7.49
N LEU A 108 7.68 17.90 7.65
CA LEU A 108 7.98 19.22 7.07
C LEU A 108 9.04 20.01 7.85
N LEU A 109 9.01 19.96 9.18
CA LEU A 109 9.82 20.84 10.03
C LEU A 109 11.07 20.15 10.60
N LYS A 110 11.05 18.83 10.70
CA LYS A 110 12.22 18.03 11.14
C LYS A 110 12.87 17.25 10.01
N ALA A 111 12.27 17.19 8.81
CA ALA A 111 12.69 16.34 7.70
C ALA A 111 12.90 14.87 8.12
N MET A 112 12.12 14.39 9.07
CA MET A 112 12.12 13.00 9.50
C MET A 112 11.07 12.22 8.73
N PRO A 113 11.35 10.96 8.36
CA PRO A 113 12.60 10.22 8.60
C PRO A 113 13.68 10.41 7.51
N LEU A 114 13.55 11.37 6.59
CA LEU A 114 14.53 11.59 5.51
C LEU A 114 15.96 11.86 6.02
N LYS A 115 16.12 12.55 7.15
CA LYS A 115 17.43 12.76 7.81
C LYS A 115 18.10 11.46 8.26
N ILE A 116 17.33 10.40 8.48
CA ILE A 116 17.85 9.07 8.84
C ILE A 116 18.17 8.30 7.56
N TRP A 117 17.28 8.33 6.58
CA TRP A 117 17.38 7.48 5.39
C TRP A 117 18.39 7.97 4.37
N LEU A 118 18.42 9.27 4.04
CA LEU A 118 19.23 9.79 2.94
C LEU A 118 20.74 9.62 3.19
N PRO A 119 21.30 9.90 4.39
CA PRO A 119 22.74 9.72 4.63
C PRO A 119 23.25 8.29 4.41
N SER A 120 22.37 7.27 4.53
CA SER A 120 22.72 5.87 4.23
C SER A 120 23.02 5.60 2.75
N LYS A 121 22.79 6.58 1.87
CA LYS A 121 22.99 6.51 0.41
C LYS A 121 24.24 7.24 -0.07
N TYR A 122 25.26 7.32 0.79
CA TYR A 122 26.53 7.99 0.53
C TYR A 122 27.35 7.35 -0.60
N ASP A 123 27.08 6.11 -0.95
CA ASP A 123 27.76 5.34 -1.99
C ASP A 123 27.17 5.56 -3.39
N LEU A 124 26.09 6.35 -3.52
CA LEU A 124 25.50 6.67 -4.80
C LEU A 124 26.45 7.52 -5.65
N PRO A 125 26.78 7.08 -6.88
CA PRO A 125 27.57 7.89 -7.79
C PRO A 125 26.91 9.25 -8.01
N VAL A 126 27.69 10.34 -7.91
CA VAL A 126 27.26 11.73 -8.14
C VAL A 126 26.34 12.32 -7.05
N LEU A 127 25.47 11.52 -6.43
CA LEU A 127 24.47 12.01 -5.47
C LEU A 127 24.85 11.80 -4.00
N GLY A 128 25.79 10.89 -3.69
CA GLY A 128 26.11 10.49 -2.32
C GLY A 128 26.42 11.66 -1.38
N ASP A 129 27.27 12.59 -1.82
CA ASP A 129 27.66 13.77 -1.02
C ASP A 129 26.47 14.71 -0.76
N LEU A 130 25.56 14.84 -1.73
CA LEU A 130 24.34 15.64 -1.56
C LEU A 130 23.40 15.00 -0.54
N MET A 131 23.32 13.67 -0.49
CA MET A 131 22.43 12.96 0.43
C MET A 131 22.83 13.13 1.91
N GLN A 132 24.04 13.60 2.18
CA GLN A 132 24.49 13.94 3.54
C GLN A 132 24.13 15.36 3.96
N GLN A 133 23.80 16.24 3.01
CA GLN A 133 23.54 17.66 3.30
C GLN A 133 22.13 17.84 3.86
N GLU A 134 22.01 18.44 5.04
CA GLU A 134 20.74 18.60 5.74
C GLU A 134 19.69 19.39 4.94
N TRP A 135 20.13 20.41 4.18
CA TRP A 135 19.22 21.18 3.32
C TRP A 135 18.56 20.30 2.25
N VAL A 136 19.22 19.23 1.79
CA VAL A 136 18.66 18.27 0.83
C VAL A 136 17.54 17.46 1.48
N HIS A 137 17.67 17.09 2.76
CA HIS A 137 16.62 16.37 3.48
C HIS A 137 15.34 17.20 3.58
N TYR A 138 15.47 18.49 3.89
CA TYR A 138 14.36 19.44 3.89
C TYR A 138 13.78 19.67 2.49
N ALA A 139 14.64 19.83 1.48
CA ALA A 139 14.20 19.97 0.09
C ALA A 139 13.34 18.77 -0.33
N PHE A 140 13.81 17.55 -0.07
CA PHE A 140 13.08 16.30 -0.37
C PHE A 140 11.77 16.19 0.40
N SER A 141 11.76 16.61 1.67
CA SER A 141 10.55 16.62 2.49
C SER A 141 9.47 17.51 1.87
N TRP A 142 9.77 18.80 1.68
CA TRP A 142 8.81 19.76 1.15
C TRP A 142 8.42 19.45 -0.29
N SER A 143 9.39 19.07 -1.14
CA SER A 143 9.10 18.69 -2.53
C SER A 143 8.25 17.43 -2.60
N GLY A 144 8.48 16.44 -1.73
CA GLY A 144 7.71 15.21 -1.67
C GLY A 144 6.24 15.46 -1.29
N ALA A 145 6.01 16.28 -0.26
CA ALA A 145 4.66 16.66 0.15
C ALA A 145 3.93 17.46 -0.94
N LEU A 146 4.58 18.48 -1.50
CA LEU A 146 4.01 19.31 -2.56
C LEU A 146 3.72 18.49 -3.82
N TYR A 147 4.65 17.62 -4.22
CA TYR A 147 4.48 16.73 -5.37
C TYR A 147 3.26 15.84 -5.19
N ASP A 148 3.15 15.11 -4.08
CA ASP A 148 2.06 14.17 -3.85
C ASP A 148 0.70 14.87 -3.82
N LEU A 149 0.61 16.07 -3.22
CA LEU A 149 -0.60 16.88 -3.20
C LEU A 149 -0.98 17.44 -4.57
N ALA A 150 -0.01 17.86 -5.39
CA ALA A 150 -0.27 18.55 -6.64
C ALA A 150 -0.43 17.61 -7.85
N ILE A 151 0.29 16.49 -7.87
CA ILE A 151 0.42 15.64 -9.07
C ILE A 151 -0.92 15.12 -9.64
N PRO A 152 -1.93 14.69 -8.85
CA PRO A 152 -3.19 14.25 -9.44
C PRO A 152 -3.90 15.38 -10.21
N PHE A 153 -3.86 16.61 -9.70
CA PHE A 153 -4.48 17.76 -10.36
C PHE A 153 -3.72 18.16 -11.64
N LEU A 154 -2.38 18.11 -11.60
CA LEU A 154 -1.53 18.41 -12.76
C LEU A 154 -1.72 17.38 -13.89
N LEU A 155 -1.95 16.10 -13.55
CA LEU A 155 -2.25 15.04 -14.53
C LEU A 155 -3.66 15.17 -15.13
N LEU A 156 -4.65 15.59 -14.32
CA LEU A 156 -6.01 15.84 -14.78
C LEU A 156 -6.07 17.02 -15.75
N TYR A 157 -5.34 18.11 -15.47
CA TYR A 157 -5.34 19.29 -16.31
C TYR A 157 -4.54 19.08 -17.62
N LYS A 158 -5.25 19.14 -18.74
CA LYS A 158 -4.70 18.78 -20.06
C LYS A 158 -3.44 19.55 -20.45
N ARG A 159 -3.32 20.83 -20.07
CA ARG A 159 -2.16 21.67 -20.45
C ARG A 159 -0.89 21.29 -19.67
N THR A 160 -1.02 20.81 -18.43
CA THR A 160 0.11 20.43 -17.58
C THR A 160 0.46 18.94 -17.67
N ARG A 161 -0.42 18.12 -18.22
CA ARG A 161 -0.32 16.65 -18.18
C ARG A 161 1.02 16.07 -18.64
N LEU A 162 1.60 16.57 -19.73
CA LEU A 162 2.89 16.05 -20.21
C LEU A 162 4.02 16.38 -19.22
N PHE A 163 4.06 17.61 -18.74
CA PHE A 163 4.98 18.03 -17.70
C PHE A 163 4.79 17.21 -16.41
N ALA A 164 3.54 17.03 -15.98
CA ALA A 164 3.18 16.21 -14.84
C ALA A 164 3.67 14.76 -15.01
N PHE A 165 3.50 14.16 -16.18
CA PHE A 165 3.99 12.81 -16.45
C PHE A 165 5.53 12.72 -16.38
N ILE A 166 6.26 13.74 -16.86
CA ILE A 166 7.72 13.81 -16.69
C ILE A 166 8.07 13.86 -15.20
N LEU A 167 7.35 14.66 -14.40
CA LEU A 167 7.54 14.69 -12.94
C LEU A 167 7.26 13.32 -12.31
N VAL A 168 6.21 12.60 -12.73
CA VAL A 168 5.93 11.22 -12.27
C VAL A 168 7.12 10.31 -12.53
N VAL A 169 7.68 10.34 -13.74
CA VAL A 169 8.83 9.50 -14.10
C VAL A 169 10.04 9.86 -13.25
N VAL A 170 10.39 11.14 -13.15
CA VAL A 170 11.55 11.60 -12.37
C VAL A 170 11.40 11.25 -10.90
N PHE A 171 10.25 11.55 -10.30
CA PHE A 171 9.98 11.28 -8.89
C PHE A 171 10.09 9.78 -8.58
N HIS A 172 9.45 8.92 -9.37
CA HIS A 172 9.46 7.48 -9.13
C HIS A 172 10.80 6.81 -9.42
N VAL A 173 11.55 7.30 -10.42
CA VAL A 173 12.93 6.83 -10.64
C VAL A 173 13.81 7.23 -9.46
N LEU A 174 13.71 8.47 -8.99
CA LEU A 174 14.48 8.95 -7.85
C LEU A 174 14.15 8.17 -6.56
N THR A 175 12.87 7.96 -6.27
CA THR A 175 12.47 7.16 -5.11
C THR A 175 12.89 5.70 -5.23
N ARG A 176 12.92 5.12 -6.44
CA ARG A 176 13.46 3.77 -6.66
C ARG A 176 14.94 3.66 -6.35
N VAL A 177 15.71 4.67 -6.76
CA VAL A 177 17.17 4.73 -6.54
C VAL A 177 17.46 4.89 -5.05
N LEU A 178 16.71 5.74 -4.35
CA LEU A 178 16.96 6.06 -2.94
C LEU A 178 16.37 5.03 -1.98
N PHE A 179 15.21 4.46 -2.29
CA PHE A 179 14.44 3.65 -1.34
C PHE A 179 14.09 2.26 -1.90
N PRO A 180 14.14 1.21 -1.07
CA PRO A 180 13.78 -0.16 -1.48
C PRO A 180 12.26 -0.37 -1.49
N ILE A 181 11.53 0.39 -2.32
CA ILE A 181 10.05 0.41 -2.40
C ILE A 181 9.46 -0.57 -3.42
N GLY A 182 10.21 -1.64 -3.75
CA GLY A 182 9.74 -2.73 -4.61
C GLY A 182 9.28 -2.29 -6.01
N MET A 183 8.13 -2.84 -6.44
CA MET A 183 7.57 -2.63 -7.79
C MET A 183 6.80 -1.31 -7.95
N PHE A 184 6.59 -0.56 -6.87
CA PHE A 184 5.71 0.61 -6.86
C PHE A 184 6.07 1.68 -7.90
N PRO A 185 7.35 2.10 -8.05
CA PRO A 185 7.75 3.08 -9.07
C PRO A 185 7.26 2.74 -10.47
N TYR A 186 7.41 1.49 -10.89
CA TYR A 186 7.02 1.03 -12.22
C TYR A 186 5.51 1.02 -12.40
N ILE A 187 4.78 0.56 -11.38
CA ILE A 187 3.32 0.54 -11.39
C ILE A 187 2.80 1.96 -11.55
N MET A 188 3.31 2.91 -10.77
CA MET A 188 2.82 4.28 -10.81
C MET A 188 3.12 4.99 -12.12
N ILE A 189 4.31 4.80 -12.69
CA ILE A 189 4.66 5.35 -14.00
C ILE A 189 3.72 4.82 -15.08
N VAL A 190 3.51 3.49 -15.14
CA VAL A 190 2.63 2.88 -16.15
C VAL A 190 1.17 3.26 -15.92
N SER A 191 0.70 3.26 -14.67
CA SER A 191 -0.67 3.66 -14.33
C SER A 191 -0.95 5.12 -14.66
N ALA A 192 0.03 6.03 -14.57
CA ALA A 192 -0.16 7.44 -14.93
C ALA A 192 -0.52 7.64 -16.41
N LEU A 193 -0.27 6.65 -17.29
CA LEU A 193 -0.73 6.70 -18.68
C LEU A 193 -2.26 6.79 -18.81
N ILE A 194 -3.02 6.35 -17.79
CA ILE A 194 -4.50 6.42 -17.78
C ILE A 194 -5.03 7.86 -17.86
N PHE A 195 -4.21 8.86 -17.51
CA PHE A 195 -4.58 10.27 -17.60
C PHE A 195 -4.49 10.82 -19.02
N PHE A 196 -3.79 10.15 -19.94
CA PHE A 196 -3.68 10.59 -21.33
C PHE A 196 -4.91 10.22 -22.17
N ASP A 197 -5.14 11.03 -23.21
CA ASP A 197 -6.26 10.86 -24.14
C ASP A 197 -6.12 9.54 -24.93
N ALA A 198 -7.25 8.99 -25.38
CA ALA A 198 -7.31 7.73 -26.12
C ALA A 198 -6.40 7.67 -27.36
N SER A 199 -6.08 8.82 -27.96
CA SER A 199 -5.18 8.92 -29.12
C SER A 199 -3.78 8.36 -28.85
N ILE A 200 -3.24 8.57 -27.64
CA ILE A 200 -1.93 8.02 -27.26
C ILE A 200 -2.03 6.50 -27.09
N HIS A 201 -3.07 6.02 -26.42
CA HIS A 201 -3.34 4.59 -26.27
C HIS A 201 -3.50 3.90 -27.62
N HIS A 202 -4.20 4.51 -28.58
CA HIS A 202 -4.28 3.97 -29.94
C HIS A 202 -2.92 3.93 -30.66
N LYS A 203 -2.02 4.91 -30.45
CA LYS A 203 -0.65 4.87 -31.00
C LYS A 203 0.17 3.73 -30.39
N ILE A 204 0.08 3.53 -29.07
CA ILE A 204 0.73 2.40 -28.39
C ILE A 204 0.21 1.08 -28.95
N LEU A 205 -1.12 0.94 -29.10
CA LEU A 205 -1.72 -0.25 -29.69
C LEU A 205 -1.31 -0.45 -31.15
N GLN A 206 -1.17 0.61 -31.95
CA GLN A 206 -0.63 0.50 -33.32
C GLN A 206 0.79 -0.06 -33.33
N PHE A 207 1.66 0.38 -32.41
CA PHE A 207 3.01 -0.16 -32.27
C PHE A 207 2.98 -1.65 -31.92
N ILE A 208 2.19 -2.04 -30.90
CA ILE A 208 1.99 -3.43 -30.50
C ILE A 208 1.44 -4.27 -31.66
N SER A 209 0.43 -3.76 -32.37
CA SER A 209 -0.15 -4.43 -33.55
C SER A 209 0.88 -4.71 -34.64
N LYS A 210 1.78 -3.77 -34.92
CA LYS A 210 2.87 -3.98 -35.87
C LYS A 210 3.85 -5.05 -35.38
N ALA A 211 4.25 -4.98 -34.11
CA ALA A 211 5.18 -5.94 -33.52
C ALA A 211 4.64 -7.38 -33.55
N PHE A 212 3.34 -7.55 -33.29
CA PHE A 212 2.68 -8.87 -33.26
C PHE A 212 1.90 -9.23 -34.54
N LYS A 213 2.04 -8.45 -35.62
CA LYS A 213 1.35 -8.67 -36.92
C LYS A 213 -0.19 -8.79 -36.79
N ILE A 214 -0.79 -7.98 -35.92
CA ILE A 214 -2.24 -7.91 -35.71
C ILE A 214 -2.84 -6.82 -36.61
N ASP A 215 -3.85 -7.15 -37.41
CA ASP A 215 -4.59 -6.17 -38.23
C ASP A 215 -5.54 -5.33 -37.37
N LYS A 216 -5.02 -4.23 -36.82
CA LYS A 216 -5.80 -3.28 -36.02
C LYS A 216 -6.86 -2.54 -36.84
N ALA A 217 -6.61 -2.26 -38.12
CA ALA A 217 -7.56 -1.51 -38.95
C ALA A 217 -8.85 -2.30 -39.13
N LYS A 218 -8.73 -3.62 -39.32
CA LYS A 218 -9.87 -4.54 -39.34
C LYS A 218 -10.62 -4.56 -38.01
N ILE A 219 -9.91 -4.63 -36.87
CA ILE A 219 -10.54 -4.57 -35.54
C ILE A 219 -11.30 -3.25 -35.37
N ASP A 220 -10.69 -2.12 -35.68
CA ASP A 220 -11.33 -0.81 -35.56
C ASP A 220 -12.58 -0.72 -36.45
N SER A 221 -12.51 -1.19 -37.70
CA SER A 221 -13.67 -1.18 -38.61
C SER A 221 -14.81 -2.05 -38.11
N GLN A 222 -14.52 -3.23 -37.53
CA GLN A 222 -15.54 -4.14 -37.01
C GLN A 222 -16.20 -3.61 -35.75
N VAL A 223 -15.44 -2.89 -34.91
CA VAL A 223 -15.90 -2.50 -33.58
C VAL A 223 -16.50 -1.09 -33.55
N LYS A 224 -16.14 -0.20 -34.50
CA LYS A 224 -16.71 1.16 -34.63
C LYS A 224 -18.21 1.16 -34.91
N THR A 225 -18.73 0.13 -35.57
CA THR A 225 -20.16 -0.01 -35.88
C THR A 225 -20.97 -0.55 -34.69
N LEU A 226 -20.29 -1.03 -33.63
CA LEU A 226 -20.92 -1.64 -32.47
C LEU A 226 -21.18 -0.58 -31.39
N VAL A 227 -22.46 -0.42 -31.03
CA VAL A 227 -22.87 0.44 -29.93
C VAL A 227 -22.65 -0.26 -28.60
N PHE A 228 -22.01 0.42 -27.65
CA PHE A 228 -21.89 -0.07 -26.28
C PHE A 228 -23.30 -0.30 -25.68
N GLN A 229 -23.64 -1.55 -25.40
CA GLN A 229 -24.93 -1.87 -24.79
C GLN A 229 -24.97 -1.38 -23.34
N LYS A 230 -25.76 -0.33 -23.10
CA LYS A 230 -25.98 0.24 -21.76
C LYS A 230 -26.79 -0.73 -20.91
N LYS A 231 -26.11 -1.63 -20.18
CA LYS A 231 -26.77 -2.45 -19.16
C LYS A 231 -27.12 -1.59 -17.93
N LYS A 232 -28.24 -1.88 -17.27
CA LYS A 232 -28.52 -1.37 -15.91
C LYS A 232 -27.38 -1.88 -15.03
N ASN A 233 -26.50 -0.98 -14.61
CA ASN A 233 -25.20 -1.38 -14.10
C ASN A 233 -25.06 -1.05 -12.61
N ILE A 234 -25.37 -2.03 -11.75
CA ILE A 234 -25.10 -1.99 -10.31
C ILE A 234 -23.63 -1.69 -9.99
N SER A 235 -22.71 -1.92 -10.95
CA SER A 235 -21.30 -1.56 -10.83
C SER A 235 -21.07 -0.10 -10.44
N LYS A 236 -21.88 0.85 -10.92
CA LYS A 236 -21.69 2.26 -10.55
C LYS A 236 -21.92 2.47 -9.05
N ILE A 237 -22.93 1.80 -8.49
CA ILE A 237 -23.26 1.89 -7.07
C ILE A 237 -22.16 1.23 -6.25
N ILE A 238 -21.72 0.02 -6.66
CA ILE A 238 -20.64 -0.71 -5.98
C ILE A 238 -19.34 0.08 -6.00
N ILE A 239 -18.93 0.60 -7.17
CA ILE A 239 -17.73 1.42 -7.31
C ILE A 239 -17.85 2.73 -6.54
N GLY A 240 -19.01 3.38 -6.58
CA GLY A 240 -19.26 4.61 -5.82
C GLY A 240 -19.12 4.38 -4.32
N ALA A 241 -19.75 3.32 -3.78
CA ALA A 241 -19.62 2.92 -2.38
C ALA A 241 -18.17 2.55 -2.03
N PHE A 242 -17.47 1.81 -2.90
CA PHE A 242 -16.07 1.48 -2.69
C PHE A 242 -15.16 2.71 -2.64
N LEU A 243 -15.28 3.64 -3.60
CA LEU A 243 -14.50 4.87 -3.63
C LEU A 243 -14.82 5.76 -2.42
N PHE A 244 -16.07 5.78 -1.97
CA PHE A 244 -16.48 6.47 -0.75
C PHE A 244 -15.80 5.87 0.50
N ILE A 245 -15.73 4.54 0.60
CA ILE A 245 -14.96 3.86 1.65
C ILE A 245 -13.48 4.25 1.55
N GLN A 246 -12.89 4.24 0.36
CA GLN A 246 -11.48 4.62 0.18
C GLN A 246 -11.18 6.08 0.52
N LEU A 247 -12.18 6.95 0.46
CA LEU A 247 -12.09 8.33 0.93
C LEU A 247 -12.21 8.42 2.46
N LEU A 248 -13.13 7.70 3.10
CA LEU A 248 -13.39 7.87 4.53
C LEU A 248 -12.52 6.98 5.44
N PHE A 249 -12.26 5.75 5.03
CA PHE A 249 -11.57 4.75 5.86
C PHE A 249 -10.16 5.16 6.31
N PRO A 250 -9.37 5.91 5.52
CA PRO A 250 -8.10 6.47 5.98
C PRO A 250 -8.21 7.36 7.21
N TRP A 251 -9.36 8.01 7.46
CA TRP A 251 -9.58 8.92 8.60
C TRP A 251 -9.95 8.24 9.91
N ARG A 252 -10.10 6.90 9.92
CA ARG A 252 -10.51 6.17 11.12
C ARG A 252 -9.54 6.35 12.30
N TYR A 253 -8.30 6.77 12.04
CA TYR A 253 -7.33 7.08 13.10
C TYR A 253 -7.82 8.20 14.03
N LEU A 254 -8.70 9.11 13.56
CA LEU A 254 -9.28 10.17 14.38
C LEU A 254 -10.17 9.66 15.52
N ALA A 255 -10.55 8.37 15.50
CA ALA A 255 -11.32 7.75 16.56
C ALA A 255 -10.46 7.30 17.76
N TYR A 256 -9.13 7.45 17.67
CA TYR A 256 -8.19 7.09 18.72
C TYR A 256 -7.56 8.35 19.33
N PRO A 257 -7.35 8.37 20.67
CA PRO A 257 -6.86 9.57 21.36
C PRO A 257 -5.36 9.80 21.17
N ASP A 258 -4.59 8.75 20.89
CA ASP A 258 -3.13 8.76 20.98
C ASP A 258 -2.45 9.02 19.63
N GLU A 259 -1.13 9.24 19.68
CA GLU A 259 -0.30 9.47 18.51
C GLU A 259 -0.30 8.26 17.55
N LEU A 260 -0.78 8.49 16.32
CA LEU A 260 -0.95 7.48 15.29
C LEU A 260 0.35 6.74 14.96
N PHE A 261 1.48 7.45 14.84
CA PHE A 261 2.75 6.79 14.51
C PHE A 261 3.29 5.95 15.67
N TRP A 262 2.79 6.16 16.89
CA TRP A 262 3.14 5.38 18.06
C TRP A 262 2.28 4.11 18.15
N THR A 263 0.96 4.25 18.25
CA THR A 263 0.01 3.14 18.48
C THR A 263 -0.37 2.37 17.21
N GLU A 264 -0.14 2.98 16.04
CA GLU A 264 -0.52 2.48 14.71
C GLU A 264 -2.02 2.21 14.54
N GLU A 265 -2.86 2.75 15.43
CA GLU A 265 -4.31 2.59 15.39
C GLU A 265 -4.91 3.38 14.23
N GLY A 266 -5.30 2.65 13.18
CA GLY A 266 -5.76 3.28 11.95
C GLY A 266 -4.67 3.46 10.88
N TYR A 267 -3.42 3.04 11.14
CA TYR A 267 -2.30 3.29 10.23
C TYR A 267 -2.37 2.49 8.92
N ARG A 268 -2.58 1.16 8.98
CA ARG A 268 -2.69 0.35 7.75
C ARG A 268 -3.92 0.76 6.94
N PHE A 269 -3.91 0.57 5.62
CA PHE A 269 -5.02 0.91 4.73
C PHE A 269 -5.44 2.40 4.75
N SER A 270 -4.50 3.29 5.07
CA SER A 270 -4.74 4.75 5.14
C SER A 270 -3.89 5.57 4.17
N TRP A 271 -3.24 4.91 3.19
CA TRP A 271 -2.40 5.55 2.16
C TRP A 271 -1.19 6.33 2.70
N ARG A 272 -0.80 6.02 3.93
CA ARG A 272 0.36 6.59 4.63
C ARG A 272 1.64 5.89 4.17
N VAL A 273 2.36 6.53 3.25
CA VAL A 273 3.57 5.96 2.63
C VAL A 273 4.80 6.74 3.05
N MET A 274 5.78 6.02 3.60
CA MET A 274 7.12 6.53 3.93
C MET A 274 7.09 7.71 4.93
N LEU A 275 6.38 7.57 6.04
CA LEU A 275 6.20 8.65 7.04
C LEU A 275 6.97 8.47 8.35
N MET A 276 7.45 7.26 8.61
CA MET A 276 8.12 6.96 9.87
C MET A 276 9.25 5.94 9.71
N GLU A 277 10.26 6.11 10.54
CA GLU A 277 11.24 5.08 10.89
C GLU A 277 11.00 4.66 12.34
N LYS A 278 10.69 3.39 12.55
CA LYS A 278 10.54 2.77 13.87
C LYS A 278 11.57 1.66 14.04
N ALA A 279 12.20 1.64 15.21
CA ALA A 279 13.05 0.55 15.65
C ALA A 279 12.59 0.12 17.04
N GLY A 280 12.53 -1.19 17.27
CA GLY A 280 12.01 -1.75 18.50
C GLY A 280 12.91 -2.82 19.09
N TYR A 281 12.73 -3.05 20.38
CA TYR A 281 13.18 -4.20 21.13
C TYR A 281 11.97 -4.80 21.85
N ALA A 282 11.84 -6.12 21.83
CA ALA A 282 10.78 -6.82 22.55
C ALA A 282 11.30 -8.16 23.09
N GLN A 283 11.24 -8.33 24.41
CA GLN A 283 11.63 -9.54 25.11
C GLN A 283 10.44 -10.10 25.88
N PHE A 284 10.00 -11.28 25.47
CA PHE A 284 8.86 -11.94 26.10
C PHE A 284 9.29 -12.79 27.28
N LYS A 285 8.42 -12.85 28.29
CA LYS A 285 8.49 -13.79 29.41
C LYS A 285 7.15 -14.48 29.58
N VAL A 286 7.21 -15.76 29.88
CA VAL A 286 6.04 -16.60 30.19
C VAL A 286 6.09 -16.90 31.67
N VAL A 287 4.96 -16.70 32.35
CA VAL A 287 4.83 -16.83 33.80
C VAL A 287 3.70 -17.82 34.11
N ASP A 288 3.91 -18.69 35.09
CA ASP A 288 2.82 -19.45 35.73
C ASP A 288 2.20 -18.55 36.81
N GLY A 289 1.00 -18.04 36.57
CA GLY A 289 0.30 -17.10 37.45
C GLY A 289 -0.04 -17.65 38.85
N LYS A 290 0.07 -18.97 39.08
CA LYS A 290 -0.08 -19.56 40.42
C LYS A 290 1.23 -19.69 41.17
N THR A 291 2.30 -20.10 40.49
CA THR A 291 3.58 -20.41 41.14
C THR A 291 4.60 -19.28 41.07
N GLY A 292 4.39 -18.30 40.18
CA GLY A 292 5.34 -17.22 39.89
C GLY A 292 6.60 -17.68 39.15
N LYS A 293 6.69 -18.96 38.77
CA LYS A 293 7.80 -19.46 37.95
C LYS A 293 7.71 -18.84 36.57
N GLN A 294 8.84 -18.37 36.07
CA GLN A 294 8.92 -17.70 34.79
C GLN A 294 10.16 -18.11 33.99
N PHE A 295 10.08 -17.95 32.68
CA PHE A 295 11.21 -18.08 31.78
C PHE A 295 11.10 -17.07 30.63
N SER A 296 12.25 -16.67 30.10
CA SER A 296 12.33 -15.77 28.95
C SER A 296 12.29 -16.54 27.65
N VAL A 297 11.67 -15.96 26.63
CA VAL A 297 11.52 -16.56 25.30
C VAL A 297 12.61 -16.05 24.38
N ASN A 298 13.27 -16.95 23.65
CA ASN A 298 14.12 -16.54 22.54
C ASN A 298 13.25 -16.41 21.28
N ASN A 299 13.02 -15.17 20.83
CA ASN A 299 12.12 -14.90 19.71
C ASN A 299 12.55 -15.60 18.41
N SER A 300 13.87 -15.74 18.21
CA SER A 300 14.43 -16.35 17.00
C SER A 300 14.11 -17.84 16.85
N ASP A 301 13.65 -18.50 17.92
CA ASP A 301 13.22 -19.90 17.86
C ASP A 301 11.89 -20.05 17.09
N PHE A 302 11.14 -18.96 16.92
CA PHE A 302 9.80 -18.95 16.32
C PHE A 302 9.67 -18.00 15.13
N LEU A 303 10.36 -16.87 15.17
CA LEU A 303 10.26 -15.82 14.17
C LEU A 303 11.54 -15.76 13.34
N ASN A 304 11.39 -15.53 12.04
CA ASN A 304 12.55 -15.14 11.23
C ASN A 304 12.94 -13.68 11.54
N THR A 305 14.15 -13.28 11.14
CA THR A 305 14.70 -11.93 11.42
C THR A 305 13.79 -10.79 10.95
N PHE A 306 13.08 -10.96 9.84
CA PHE A 306 12.16 -9.93 9.34
C PHE A 306 10.90 -9.83 10.20
N GLN A 307 10.30 -10.97 10.55
CA GLN A 307 9.14 -11.03 11.43
C GLN A 307 9.45 -10.51 12.83
N GLU A 308 10.58 -10.91 13.41
CA GLU A 308 11.04 -10.43 14.72
C GLU A 308 11.25 -8.92 14.71
N LYS A 309 11.92 -8.39 13.66
CA LYS A 309 12.09 -6.95 13.48
C LYS A 309 10.73 -6.25 13.45
N GLN A 310 9.80 -6.70 12.61
CA GLN A 310 8.48 -6.07 12.49
C GLN A 310 7.69 -6.16 13.81
N MET A 311 7.74 -7.31 14.49
CA MET A 311 7.06 -7.55 15.75
C MET A 311 7.54 -6.62 16.85
N SER A 312 8.84 -6.33 16.92
CA SER A 312 9.43 -5.56 18.01
C SER A 312 8.88 -4.13 18.24
N PHE A 313 8.15 -3.55 17.28
CA PHE A 313 7.63 -2.18 17.38
C PHE A 313 6.16 -2.01 16.95
N GLN A 314 5.48 -3.08 16.52
CA GLN A 314 4.10 -3.04 16.06
C GLN A 314 3.18 -3.69 17.09
N PRO A 315 2.26 -2.93 17.72
CA PRO A 315 1.40 -3.44 18.80
C PRO A 315 0.69 -4.73 18.45
N ASP A 316 0.06 -4.78 17.29
CA ASP A 316 -0.73 -5.93 16.87
C ASP A 316 0.13 -7.20 16.71
N PHE A 317 1.38 -7.06 16.26
CA PHE A 317 2.31 -8.20 16.20
C PHE A 317 2.81 -8.64 17.57
N ILE A 318 3.06 -7.70 18.49
CA ILE A 318 3.43 -8.03 19.87
C ILE A 318 2.30 -8.86 20.51
N LEU A 319 1.05 -8.41 20.36
CA LEU A 319 -0.11 -9.09 20.90
C LEU A 319 -0.31 -10.46 20.23
N GLU A 320 -0.29 -10.52 18.89
CA GLU A 320 -0.45 -11.77 18.13
C GLU A 320 0.63 -12.81 18.52
N TYR A 321 1.88 -12.36 18.68
CA TYR A 321 2.97 -13.22 19.11
C TYR A 321 2.81 -13.68 20.57
N ALA A 322 2.32 -12.83 21.47
CA ALA A 322 2.00 -13.22 22.84
C ALA A 322 0.97 -14.37 22.90
N HIS A 323 -0.10 -14.27 22.11
CA HIS A 323 -1.12 -15.31 22.00
C HIS A 323 -0.55 -16.60 21.41
N PHE A 324 0.27 -16.51 20.37
CA PHE A 324 0.98 -17.66 19.81
C PHE A 324 1.85 -18.37 20.86
N LEU A 325 2.61 -17.63 21.68
CA LEU A 325 3.41 -18.20 22.76
C LEU A 325 2.53 -18.89 23.81
N GLY A 326 1.40 -18.26 24.18
CA GLY A 326 0.41 -18.85 25.09
C GLY A 326 -0.11 -20.20 24.57
N GLU A 327 -0.53 -20.27 23.31
CA GLU A 327 -1.00 -21.51 22.69
C GLU A 327 0.10 -22.57 22.60
N TYR A 328 1.31 -22.17 22.20
CA TYR A 328 2.45 -23.07 22.06
C TYR A 328 2.82 -23.71 23.40
N PHE A 329 3.03 -22.92 24.46
CA PHE A 329 3.41 -23.47 25.77
C PHE A 329 2.26 -24.20 26.45
N ALA A 330 1.01 -23.82 26.22
CA ALA A 330 -0.14 -24.60 26.66
C ALA A 330 -0.14 -26.00 26.02
N SER A 331 0.21 -26.10 24.74
CA SER A 331 0.33 -27.39 24.03
C SER A 331 1.44 -28.29 24.58
N GLN A 332 2.43 -27.72 25.28
CA GLN A 332 3.51 -28.44 25.97
C GLN A 332 3.14 -28.83 27.42
N GLY A 333 1.91 -28.54 27.86
CA GLY A 333 1.40 -28.91 29.18
C GLY A 333 1.59 -27.85 30.27
N HIS A 334 2.06 -26.65 29.92
CA HIS A 334 2.05 -25.53 30.87
C HIS A 334 0.61 -25.08 31.16
N GLN A 335 0.33 -24.68 32.40
CA GLN A 335 -0.99 -24.25 32.87
C GLN A 335 -0.90 -22.88 33.55
N ASN A 336 -2.03 -22.18 33.68
CA ASN A 336 -2.13 -20.85 34.30
C ASN A 336 -1.13 -19.85 33.68
N LEU A 337 -1.03 -19.88 32.35
CA LEU A 337 -0.06 -19.07 31.61
C LEU A 337 -0.46 -17.59 31.63
N GLU A 338 0.53 -16.75 31.87
CA GLU A 338 0.50 -15.31 31.66
C GLU A 338 1.70 -14.95 30.76
N VAL A 339 1.50 -14.02 29.82
CA VAL A 339 2.55 -13.59 28.90
C VAL A 339 2.73 -12.09 29.03
N TYR A 340 3.96 -11.69 29.31
CA TYR A 340 4.37 -10.30 29.45
C TYR A 340 5.48 -9.99 28.47
N VAL A 341 5.63 -8.72 28.14
CA VAL A 341 6.71 -8.25 27.28
C VAL A 341 7.41 -7.04 27.90
N GLU A 342 8.73 -7.06 27.89
CA GLU A 342 9.54 -5.86 28.05
C GLU A 342 9.83 -5.31 26.65
N SER A 343 9.38 -4.09 26.35
CA SER A 343 9.54 -3.51 25.02
C SER A 343 9.89 -2.03 25.05
N TYR A 344 10.75 -1.64 24.11
CA TYR A 344 11.16 -0.25 23.92
C TYR A 344 11.15 0.09 22.43
N VAL A 345 10.63 1.27 22.09
CA VAL A 345 10.51 1.72 20.71
C VAL A 345 11.08 3.14 20.56
N ALA A 346 11.85 3.32 19.50
CA ALA A 346 12.30 4.63 19.00
C ALA A 346 11.51 4.99 17.74
N LEU A 347 11.14 6.27 17.61
CA LEU A 347 10.35 6.80 16.49
C LEU A 347 10.99 8.07 15.92
N ASN A 348 11.29 8.07 14.61
CA ASN A 348 11.74 9.25 13.88
C ASN A 348 12.94 9.99 14.52
N GLY A 349 13.91 9.23 15.04
CA GLY A 349 15.14 9.76 15.63
C GLY A 349 15.02 10.22 17.09
N ARG A 350 13.84 10.07 17.71
CA ARG A 350 13.67 10.23 19.16
C ARG A 350 14.32 9.09 19.92
N LEU A 351 14.62 9.34 21.21
CA LEU A 351 15.15 8.32 22.10
C LEU A 351 14.15 7.17 22.26
N SER A 352 14.70 5.97 22.47
CA SER A 352 13.90 4.79 22.76
C SER A 352 13.22 4.93 24.13
N GLN A 353 11.94 4.63 24.21
CA GLN A 353 11.16 4.67 25.46
C GLN A 353 10.32 3.39 25.61
N PRO A 354 9.91 3.03 26.85
CA PRO A 354 9.01 1.90 27.10
C PRO A 354 7.76 1.97 26.22
N PHE A 355 7.35 0.84 25.64
CA PHE A 355 6.28 0.81 24.64
C PHE A 355 5.00 0.13 25.13
N VAL A 356 5.12 -1.11 25.61
CA VAL A 356 4.02 -1.88 26.20
C VAL A 356 4.15 -1.85 27.71
N ASP A 357 3.03 -1.75 28.43
CA ASP A 357 3.02 -1.87 29.88
C ASP A 357 3.52 -3.28 30.29
N PRO A 358 4.69 -3.38 30.96
CA PRO A 358 5.27 -4.67 31.32
C PRO A 358 4.51 -5.39 32.44
N THR A 359 3.47 -4.76 33.01
CA THR A 359 2.61 -5.32 34.06
C THR A 359 1.32 -5.93 33.53
N VAL A 360 1.01 -5.75 32.24
CA VAL A 360 -0.21 -6.28 31.62
C VAL A 360 0.02 -7.69 31.07
N ASN A 361 -0.85 -8.63 31.45
CA ASN A 361 -0.89 -9.96 30.85
C ASN A 361 -1.54 -9.88 29.46
N LEU A 362 -0.71 -10.01 28.41
CA LEU A 362 -1.17 -9.89 27.02
C LEU A 362 -2.14 -10.99 26.58
N LEU A 363 -2.22 -12.12 27.31
CA LEU A 363 -3.21 -13.17 27.02
C LEU A 363 -4.65 -12.75 27.35
N GLU A 364 -4.83 -11.73 28.20
CA GLU A 364 -6.17 -11.20 28.53
C GLU A 364 -6.63 -10.15 27.51
N GLU A 365 -5.68 -9.55 26.80
CA GLU A 365 -5.92 -8.56 25.77
C GLU A 365 -6.37 -9.19 24.44
N LYS A 366 -7.21 -8.47 23.68
CA LYS A 366 -7.78 -8.96 22.42
C LYS A 366 -7.61 -7.94 21.30
N GLU A 367 -7.18 -8.42 20.15
CA GLU A 367 -7.12 -7.59 18.94
C GLU A 367 -8.53 -7.13 18.55
N SER A 368 -8.72 -5.82 18.42
CA SER A 368 -9.99 -5.21 18.05
C SER A 368 -9.80 -3.80 17.49
N PHE A 369 -10.89 -3.19 17.03
CA PHE A 369 -10.90 -1.76 16.66
C PHE A 369 -10.99 -0.82 17.87
N LYS A 370 -11.01 -1.33 19.10
CA LYS A 370 -10.98 -0.49 20.30
C LYS A 370 -9.58 0.04 20.55
N HIS A 371 -9.52 1.16 21.25
CA HIS A 371 -8.27 1.76 21.68
C HIS A 371 -7.46 0.81 22.57
N LYS A 372 -6.16 0.66 22.29
CA LYS A 372 -5.22 -0.19 23.03
C LYS A 372 -4.72 0.49 24.30
N THR A 373 -5.31 0.14 25.44
CA THR A 373 -4.98 0.72 26.76
C THR A 373 -3.69 0.18 27.38
N TRP A 374 -3.08 -0.84 26.78
CA TRP A 374 -1.84 -1.48 27.26
C TRP A 374 -0.59 -0.95 26.54
N ILE A 375 -0.76 -0.02 25.59
CA ILE A 375 0.33 0.76 25.01
C ILE A 375 0.56 1.98 25.90
N LEU A 376 1.82 2.23 26.27
CA LEU A 376 2.20 3.37 27.08
C LEU A 376 2.20 4.67 26.26
N ASP A 377 1.92 5.78 26.93
CA ASP A 377 1.79 7.09 26.30
C ASP A 377 3.06 7.53 25.54
N PHE A 378 2.84 8.21 24.42
CA PHE A 378 3.90 8.85 23.66
C PHE A 378 4.20 10.24 24.25
N ASN A 379 5.36 10.41 24.87
CA ASN A 379 5.72 11.65 25.60
C ASN A 379 6.19 12.81 24.70
N ASP A 380 6.15 12.66 23.38
CA ASP A 380 6.58 13.66 22.41
C ASP A 380 5.41 14.13 21.54
N GLU A 381 5.55 15.28 20.87
CA GLU A 381 4.51 15.79 19.98
C GLU A 381 4.86 15.63 18.50
N ILE A 382 3.85 15.24 17.71
CA ILE A 382 3.84 15.34 16.24
C ILE A 382 2.60 16.13 15.84
N LYS A 383 2.80 17.39 15.42
CA LYS A 383 1.69 18.27 15.02
C LYS A 383 1.34 18.05 13.56
N GLY A 384 0.05 18.02 13.22
CA GLY A 384 -0.43 17.93 11.84
C GLY A 384 -1.12 16.61 11.53
N LEU A 385 -1.04 16.17 10.27
CA LEU A 385 -1.75 15.00 9.73
C LEU A 385 -0.89 13.75 9.57
#